data_AF-A0A1N7HW75-F1
#
_entry.id   AF-A0A1N7HW75-F1
#
_cell.length_a   1.000
_cell.length_b   1.000
_cell.length_c   1.000
_cell.angle_alpha   90.00
_cell.angle_beta   90.00
_cell.angle_gamma   90.00
#
_symmetry.space_group_name_H-M   'P 1'
#
loop_
_entity.id
_entity.type
_entity.pdbx_description
1 polymer ?
#
loop_
_entity_poly.entity_id
_entity_poly.type
_entity_poly.pdbx_seq_one_letter_code
_entity_poly.pdbx_strand_id
1 'polypeptide(L)' 'MGWELTDINWDFLYLVLILAIFTAMAYLMMRFCKRWTMKSNYAVFLNLLVFLVSFLSILFTAVVIFLANVSFER' A
#
# COMPACT_ATOMS: atom_id res chain seq x y z
N MET A 1 -19.48 -34.46 -12.39
CA MET A 1 -19.23 -33.00 -12.52
C MET A 1 -18.28 -32.63 -11.39
N GLY A 2 -16.99 -32.73 -11.66
CA GLY A 2 -15.94 -32.35 -10.70
C GLY A 2 -15.73 -30.85 -10.79
N TRP A 3 -16.01 -30.14 -9.71
CA TRP A 3 -15.75 -28.71 -9.59
C TRP A 3 -14.26 -28.56 -9.31
N GLU A 4 -13.46 -28.46 -10.36
CA GLU A 4 -12.04 -28.10 -10.28
C GLU A 4 -11.94 -26.62 -9.87
N LEU A 5 -12.13 -26.36 -8.58
CA LEU A 5 -11.86 -25.07 -7.94
C LEU A 5 -10.39 -24.99 -7.54
N THR A 6 -9.46 -25.15 -8.47
CA THR A 6 -8.03 -25.08 -8.12
C THR A 6 -7.18 -24.51 -9.24
N ASP A 7 -7.45 -23.25 -9.59
CA ASP A 7 -6.40 -22.33 -10.05
C ASP A 7 -6.53 -21.04 -9.25
N ILE A 8 -6.29 -21.15 -7.94
CA ILE A 8 -6.06 -19.95 -7.13
C ILE A 8 -4.71 -19.40 -7.58
N ASN A 9 -4.75 -18.31 -8.32
CA ASN A 9 -3.55 -17.59 -8.71
C ASN A 9 -2.94 -16.93 -7.46
N TRP A 10 -1.97 -17.61 -6.86
CA TRP A 10 -1.29 -17.19 -5.65
C TRP A 10 -0.61 -15.83 -5.79
N ASP A 11 -0.12 -15.49 -6.98
CA ASP A 11 0.48 -14.18 -7.26
C ASP A 11 -0.57 -13.06 -7.19
N PHE A 12 -1.76 -13.32 -7.75
CA PHE A 12 -2.87 -12.38 -7.67
C PHE A 12 -3.35 -12.19 -6.23
N LEU A 13 -3.47 -13.28 -5.47
CA LEU A 13 -3.88 -13.24 -4.07
C LEU A 13 -2.85 -12.48 -3.22
N TYR A 14 -1.57 -12.69 -3.45
CA TYR A 14 -0.48 -11.96 -2.81
C TYR A 14 -0.54 -10.45 -3.12
N LEU A 15 -0.77 -10.08 -4.39
CA LEU A 15 -0.92 -8.69 -4.81
C LEU A 15 -2.11 -8.02 -4.12
N VAL A 16 -3.27 -8.69 -4.09
CA VAL A 16 -4.47 -8.19 -3.41
C VAL A 16 -4.22 -8.01 -1.91
N LEU A 17 -3.52 -8.95 -1.28
CA LEU A 17 -3.20 -8.89 0.15
C LEU A 17 -2.28 -7.71 0.47
N ILE A 18 -1.26 -7.48 -0.36
CA ILE A 18 -0.42 -6.29 -0.27
C ILE A 18 -1.28 -5.04 -0.39
N LEU A 19 -2.07 -4.90 -1.47
CA LEU A 19 -2.92 -3.72 -1.68
C LEU A 19 -3.89 -3.48 -0.50
N ALA A 20 -4.45 -4.54 0.07
CA ALA A 20 -5.33 -4.46 1.23
C ALA A 20 -4.59 -3.92 2.47
N ILE A 21 -3.38 -4.40 2.76
CA ILE A 21 -2.55 -3.92 3.87
C ILE A 21 -2.21 -2.44 3.67
N PHE A 22 -1.77 -2.05 2.48
CA PHE A 22 -1.45 -0.66 2.17
C PHE A 22 -2.67 0.27 2.32
N THR A 23 -3.82 -0.18 1.84
CA THR A 23 -5.08 0.57 1.95
C THR A 23 -5.54 0.69 3.41
N ALA A 24 -5.40 -0.38 4.20
CA ALA A 24 -5.73 -0.36 5.63
C ALA A 24 -4.79 0.57 6.42
N MET A 25 -3.48 0.51 6.15
CA MET A 25 -2.48 1.39 6.76
C MET A 25 -2.77 2.86 6.46
N ALA A 26 -3.10 3.15 5.20
CA ALA A 26 -3.50 4.48 4.74
C ALA A 26 -4.75 4.99 5.45
N TYR A 27 -5.78 4.15 5.56
CA TYR A 27 -7.00 4.48 6.26
C TYR A 27 -6.75 4.78 7.75
N LEU A 28 -5.90 3.98 8.41
CA LEU A 28 -5.51 4.22 9.80
C LEU A 28 -4.78 5.55 9.94
N MET A 29 -3.77 5.84 9.10
CA MET A 29 -3.10 7.14 9.09
C MET A 29 -4.08 8.29 8.86
N MET A 30 -5.01 8.15 7.90
CA MET A 30 -6.05 9.14 7.64
C MET A 30 -6.92 9.38 8.88
N ARG A 31 -7.28 8.32 9.62
CA ARG A 31 -8.07 8.41 10.86
C ARG A 31 -7.31 9.10 11.99
N PHE A 32 -6.01 8.83 12.13
CA PHE A 32 -5.15 9.51 13.10
C PHE A 32 -4.97 10.99 12.75
N CYS A 33 -4.70 11.30 11.48
CA CYS A 33 -4.55 12.67 11.01
C CYS A 33 -5.87 13.45 11.03
N LYS A 34 -7.04 12.82 10.84
CA LYS A 34 -8.36 13.46 10.94
C LYS A 34 -8.60 14.14 12.29
N ARG A 35 -8.02 13.63 13.39
CA ARG A 35 -8.03 14.31 14.70
C ARG A 35 -7.19 15.59 14.69
N TRP A 36 -6.08 15.60 13.96
CA TRP A 36 -5.16 16.73 13.87
C TRP A 36 -5.64 17.80 12.88
N THR A 37 -6.34 17.41 11.81
CA THR A 37 -6.83 18.33 10.77
C THR A 37 -8.24 18.88 11.02
N MET A 38 -8.91 18.50 12.11
CA MET A 38 -10.30 18.87 12.42
C MET A 38 -10.56 20.39 12.51
N LYS A 39 -9.51 21.21 12.64
CA LYS A 39 -9.58 22.69 12.71
C LYS A 39 -9.17 23.41 11.41
N SER A 40 -8.73 22.68 10.38
CA SER A 40 -8.22 23.26 9.13
C SER A 40 -9.16 22.94 7.96
N ASN A 41 -9.56 23.97 7.20
CA ASN A 41 -10.36 23.84 5.97
C ASN A 41 -9.70 22.93 4.91
N TYR A 42 -8.40 22.62 5.05
CA TYR A 42 -7.63 21.78 4.14
C TYR A 42 -7.47 20.33 4.60
N ALA A 43 -8.33 19.86 5.51
CA ALA A 43 -8.25 18.52 6.10
C ALA A 43 -8.18 17.39 5.06
N VAL A 44 -8.94 17.51 3.96
CA VAL A 44 -8.95 16.52 2.87
C VAL A 44 -7.62 16.54 2.12
N PHE A 45 -7.12 17.73 1.77
CA PHE A 45 -5.89 17.90 1.01
C PHE A 45 -4.67 17.40 1.80
N LEU A 46 -4.56 17.78 3.08
CA LEU A 46 -3.45 17.37 3.95
C LEU A 46 -3.46 15.84 4.18
N ASN A 47 -4.63 15.23 4.37
CA ASN A 47 -4.72 13.79 4.52
C ASN A 47 -4.32 13.05 3.23
N LEU A 48 -4.70 13.57 2.06
CA LEU A 48 -4.33 13.00 0.77
C LEU A 48 -2.83 13.15 0.53
N LEU A 49 -2.24 14.28 0.90
CA LEU A 49 -0.81 14.53 0.80
C LEU A 49 0.00 13.59 1.71
N VAL A 50 -0.42 13.38 2.96
CA VAL A 50 0.21 12.42 3.88
C VAL A 50 0.09 11.00 3.35
N PHE A 51 -1.08 10.61 2.82
CA PHE A 51 -1.24 9.29 2.19
C PHE A 51 -0.29 9.12 1.00
N LEU A 52 -0.21 10.11 0.12
CA LEU A 52 0.59 10.06 -1.09
C LEU A 52 2.09 10.01 -0.77
N VAL A 53 2.54 10.76 0.23
CA VAL A 53 3.94 10.74 0.71
C VAL A 53 4.28 9.40 1.36
N SER A 54 3.40 8.85 2.21
CA SER A 54 3.62 7.53 2.82
C SER A 54 3.64 6.43 1.75
N PHE A 55 2.73 6.48 0.79
CA PHE A 55 2.67 5.53 -0.33
C PHE A 55 3.95 5.60 -1.17
N LEU A 56 4.38 6.80 -1.58
CA LEU A 56 5.64 6.98 -2.32
C LEU A 56 6.85 6.47 -1.54
N SER A 57 6.90 6.73 -0.23
CA SER A 57 8.03 6.34 0.61
C SER A 57 8.18 4.82 0.67
N ILE A 58 7.06 4.11 0.82
CA ILE A 58 7.10 2.65 0.85
C ILE A 58 7.39 2.08 -0.54
N LEU A 59 6.83 2.65 -1.60
CA LEU A 59 7.10 2.23 -2.97
C LEU A 59 8.57 2.43 -3.33
N PHE A 60 9.15 3.57 -2.94
CA PHE A 60 10.58 3.85 -3.07
C PHE A 60 11.42 2.83 -2.29
N THR A 61 11.05 2.54 -1.03
CA THR A 61 11.75 1.54 -0.22
C THR A 61 11.71 0.15 -0.86
N ALA A 62 10.55 -0.25 -1.39
CA ALA A 62 10.38 -1.53 -2.09
C ALA A 62 11.26 -1.60 -3.35
N VAL A 63 11.33 -0.52 -4.14
CA VAL A 63 12.20 -0.43 -5.32
C VAL A 63 13.68 -0.51 -4.92
N VAL A 64 14.08 0.18 -3.85
CA VAL A 64 15.46 0.14 -3.35
C VAL A 64 15.83 -1.27 -2.89
N ILE A 65 14.96 -1.96 -2.16
CA ILE A 65 15.17 -3.34 -1.73
C ILE A 65 15.27 -4.26 -2.96
N PHE A 66 14.37 -4.09 -3.94
CA PHE A 66 14.40 -4.86 -5.18
C PHE A 66 15.73 -4.67 -5.93
N LEU A 67 16.18 -3.42 -6.12
CA LEU A 67 17.45 -3.13 -6.79
C LEU A 67 18.67 -3.64 -6.01
N ALA A 68 18.62 -3.61 -4.68
CA ALA A 68 19.69 -4.12 -3.83
C ALA A 68 19.77 -5.66 -3.80
N ASN A 69 18.66 -6.35 -4.04
CA ASN A 69 18.58 -7.82 -4.02
C ASN A 69 18.54 -8.44 -5.43
N VAL A 70 18.34 -7.63 -6.47
CA VAL A 70 18.57 -8.02 -7.85
C VAL A 70 20.08 -8.18 -8.04
N SER A 71 20.54 -9.43 -7.98
CA SER A 71 21.84 -9.79 -8.54
C SER A 71 21.67 -10.00 -10.03
N PHE A 72 22.42 -9.24 -10.83
CA PHE A 72 22.57 -9.47 -12.28
C PHE A 72 23.65 -10.52 -12.58
N GLU A 73 24.12 -11.26 -11.57
CA GLU A 73 24.94 -12.44 -11.83
C GLU A 73 24.09 -13.51 -12.49
N ARG A 74 24.56 -13.93 -13.66
CA ARG A 74 23.97 -14.95 -14.51
C ARG A 74 24.65 -16.28 -14.25
#